data_AF-A0A317XHG2-F1
#
_entry.id   AF-A0A317XHG2-F1
#
_cell.length_a   1.000
_cell.length_b   1.000
_cell.length_c   1.000
_cell.angle_alpha   90.00
_cell.angle_beta   90.00
_cell.angle_gamma   90.00
#
_symmetry.space_group_name_H-M   'P 1'
#
loop_
_entity.id
_entity.type
_entity.pdbx_description
1 polymer ?
#
loop_
_entity_poly.entity_id
_entity_poly.type
_entity_poly.pdbx_seq_one_letter_code
_entity_poly.pdbx_strand_id
1 'polypeptide(L)'
;MVASEAAGRARFSALASILPRRHQGGSRQTEAQMKNPLYHLGALYDQTQTFFGVTRDTMARPAAAMEVVSWTHSFADQFVRSEDLHPRFRDLLQRREHEDYPWLATQYPSFAQVLHPFFTTSAIFQGFTGETHVDAADCYPSILLNFGAMAHLELPDFGVAVELQPFDIVVFDSGRVRHRTTRSPIDIAAGISETQRWAVSLFHRHRATLRQPTPARANDISRILTAPIQAGASEVSGTALSTQTANSPNKPRDTDTAADTDHTNTSSTSRRKRRRPD
;
A
#
# COMPACT_ATOMS: atom_id res chain seq x y z
N MET A 1 -1.06 -20.00 6.99
CA MET A 1 -0.49 -19.61 5.68
C MET A 1 0.49 -18.49 5.97
N VAL A 2 1.78 -18.67 5.68
CA VAL A 2 2.79 -17.61 5.92
C VAL A 2 2.57 -16.52 4.88
N ALA A 3 2.41 -15.28 5.32
CA ALA A 3 2.22 -14.15 4.41
C ALA A 3 3.58 -13.82 3.75
N SER A 4 3.66 -13.91 2.42
CA SER A 4 4.88 -13.65 1.63
C SER A 4 4.69 -12.55 0.59
N GLU A 5 5.79 -12.05 0.04
CA GLU A 5 5.77 -10.94 -0.93
C GLU A 5 5.08 -11.26 -2.22
N ALA A 6 5.48 -12.36 -2.83
CA ALA A 6 4.88 -12.83 -4.05
C ALA A 6 3.36 -13.01 -3.86
N ALA A 7 2.94 -13.54 -2.70
CA ALA A 7 1.55 -13.77 -2.37
C ALA A 7 0.75 -12.46 -2.20
N GLY A 8 1.32 -11.44 -1.57
CA GLY A 8 0.70 -10.12 -1.43
C GLY A 8 0.60 -9.39 -2.77
N ARG A 9 1.70 -9.32 -3.52
CA ARG A 9 1.75 -8.65 -4.83
C ARG A 9 0.78 -9.26 -5.84
N ALA A 10 0.69 -10.59 -5.87
CA ALA A 10 -0.25 -11.30 -6.74
C ALA A 10 -1.71 -10.93 -6.42
N ARG A 11 -2.07 -10.92 -5.13
CA ARG A 11 -3.42 -10.55 -4.68
C ARG A 11 -3.76 -9.10 -4.99
N PHE A 12 -2.84 -8.16 -4.76
CA PHE A 12 -3.09 -6.74 -5.09
C PHE A 12 -3.21 -6.51 -6.60
N SER A 13 -2.39 -7.20 -7.39
CA SER A 13 -2.47 -7.14 -8.85
C SER A 13 -3.79 -7.71 -9.38
N ALA A 14 -4.24 -8.83 -8.79
CA ALA A 14 -5.54 -9.43 -9.10
C ALA A 14 -6.70 -8.51 -8.69
N LEU A 15 -6.62 -7.87 -7.52
CA LEU A 15 -7.62 -6.90 -7.08
C LEU A 15 -7.69 -5.70 -8.05
N ALA A 16 -6.54 -5.20 -8.47
CA ALA A 16 -6.43 -4.05 -9.36
C ALA A 16 -6.96 -4.32 -10.79
N SER A 17 -6.94 -5.57 -11.24
CA SER A 17 -7.48 -5.95 -12.55
C SER A 17 -9.01 -6.05 -12.57
N ILE A 18 -9.64 -6.29 -11.41
CA ILE A 18 -11.10 -6.51 -11.30
C ILE A 18 -11.86 -5.33 -10.68
N LEU A 19 -11.18 -4.46 -9.92
CA LEU A 19 -11.79 -3.27 -9.35
C LEU A 19 -11.55 -2.06 -10.24
N PRO A 20 -12.62 -1.29 -10.57
CA PRO A 20 -12.46 -0.09 -11.37
C PRO A 20 -11.51 0.88 -10.67
N ARG A 21 -10.60 1.49 -11.43
CA ARG A 21 -9.73 2.55 -10.90
C ARG A 21 -10.61 3.68 -10.38
N ARG A 22 -10.35 4.10 -9.15
CA ARG A 22 -11.06 5.22 -8.55
C ARG A 22 -10.12 6.40 -8.43
N HIS A 23 -10.50 7.47 -9.12
CA HIS A 23 -9.97 8.79 -8.84
C HIS A 23 -10.64 9.29 -7.55
N GLN A 24 -9.87 9.62 -6.52
CA GLN A 24 -10.44 10.38 -5.41
C GLN A 24 -10.74 11.80 -5.92
N GLY A 25 -11.99 12.06 -6.28
CA GLY A 25 -12.47 13.43 -6.45
C GLY A 25 -12.29 14.18 -5.13
N GLY A 26 -11.43 15.19 -5.13
CA GLY A 26 -11.09 16.00 -3.95
C GLY A 26 -9.79 15.61 -3.22
N SER A 27 -9.02 14.63 -3.72
CA SER A 27 -7.70 14.35 -3.17
C SER A 27 -6.64 15.30 -3.71
N ARG A 28 -5.67 15.65 -2.86
CA ARG A 28 -4.44 16.38 -3.22
C ARG A 28 -3.47 15.51 -4.05
N GLN A 29 -4.01 14.65 -4.91
CA GLN A 29 -3.23 13.80 -5.78
C GLN A 29 -2.89 14.55 -7.05
N THR A 30 -1.62 14.48 -7.45
CA THR A 30 -1.18 14.98 -8.75
C THR A 30 -1.84 14.19 -9.88
N GLU A 31 -1.89 14.74 -11.10
CA GLU A 31 -2.47 14.06 -12.27
C GLU A 31 -1.82 12.68 -12.55
N ALA A 32 -0.52 12.54 -12.22
CA ALA A 32 0.18 11.26 -12.27
C ALA A 32 -0.36 10.24 -11.25
N GLN A 33 -0.82 10.70 -10.08
CA GLN A 33 -1.35 9.85 -9.01
C GLN A 33 -2.79 9.46 -9.20
N MET A 34 -3.57 10.31 -9.87
CA MET A 34 -4.90 9.93 -10.30
C MET A 34 -4.87 8.69 -11.21
N LYS A 35 -3.74 8.40 -11.88
CA LYS A 35 -3.59 7.20 -12.72
C LYS A 35 -3.38 5.92 -11.93
N ASN A 36 -2.92 6.03 -10.68
CA ASN A 36 -2.57 4.89 -9.85
C ASN A 36 -3.80 4.36 -9.09
N PRO A 37 -4.04 3.04 -9.09
CA PRO A 37 -5.08 2.43 -8.29
C PRO A 37 -4.92 2.74 -6.79
N LEU A 38 -6.04 3.09 -6.13
CA LEU A 38 -6.18 3.22 -4.69
C LEU A 38 -7.51 2.57 -4.27
N TYR A 39 -7.44 1.66 -3.31
CA TYR A 39 -8.58 0.92 -2.79
C TYR A 39 -8.60 0.98 -1.27
N HIS A 40 -9.75 1.30 -0.68
CA HIS A 40 -9.93 1.22 0.77
C HIS A 40 -10.71 -0.04 1.08
N LEU A 41 -10.10 -1.01 1.76
CA LEU A 41 -10.74 -2.24 2.18
C LEU A 41 -11.00 -2.23 3.69
N GLY A 42 -12.03 -2.95 4.15
CA GLY A 42 -12.43 -2.99 5.56
C GLY A 42 -13.66 -2.13 5.87
N ALA A 43 -13.68 -1.54 7.06
CA ALA A 43 -14.74 -0.63 7.51
C ALA A 43 -14.16 0.74 7.87
N LEU A 44 -14.86 1.81 7.52
CA LEU A 44 -14.36 3.17 7.64
C LEU A 44 -15.51 4.12 8.00
N TYR A 45 -15.19 5.12 8.84
CA TYR A 45 -16.05 6.28 9.03
C TYR A 45 -16.04 7.14 7.77
N ASP A 46 -17.20 7.58 7.29
CA ASP A 46 -17.27 8.47 6.14
C ASP A 46 -16.57 9.83 6.40
N GLN A 47 -16.49 10.68 5.37
CA GLN A 47 -15.72 11.93 5.46
C GLN A 47 -16.27 12.91 6.50
N THR A 48 -17.59 12.93 6.70
CA THR A 48 -18.27 13.67 7.77
C THR A 48 -18.14 12.98 9.12
N GLN A 49 -17.55 11.79 9.13
CA GLN A 49 -17.42 10.85 10.23
C GLN A 49 -18.77 10.43 10.82
N THR A 50 -19.91 10.77 10.22
CA THR A 50 -21.24 10.53 10.77
C THR A 50 -21.67 9.07 10.72
N PHE A 51 -21.10 8.28 9.79
CA PHE A 51 -21.51 6.90 9.57
C PHE A 51 -20.31 5.97 9.54
N PHE A 52 -20.39 4.86 10.27
CA PHE A 52 -19.45 3.75 10.16
C PHE A 52 -20.01 2.67 9.25
N GLY A 53 -19.21 2.19 8.31
CA GLY A 53 -19.65 1.13 7.39
C GLY A 53 -18.53 0.48 6.61
N VAL A 54 -18.83 -0.69 6.04
CA VAL A 54 -17.93 -1.35 5.09
C VAL A 54 -17.68 -0.43 3.90
N THR A 55 -16.41 -0.29 3.51
CA THR A 55 -16.03 0.56 2.39
C THR A 55 -16.65 0.09 1.09
N ARG A 56 -16.88 1.03 0.16
CA ARG A 56 -17.44 0.70 -1.16
C ARG A 56 -16.55 -0.26 -1.95
N ASP A 57 -15.23 -0.18 -1.81
CA ASP A 57 -14.32 -1.05 -2.56
C ASP A 57 -14.39 -2.50 -2.04
N THR A 58 -14.57 -2.70 -0.73
CA THR A 58 -14.88 -4.03 -0.15
C THR A 58 -16.19 -4.58 -0.70
N MET A 59 -17.24 -3.75 -0.76
CA MET A 59 -18.57 -4.17 -1.23
C MET A 59 -18.62 -4.45 -2.74
N ALA A 60 -17.73 -3.83 -3.53
CA ALA A 60 -17.76 -3.94 -4.99
C ALA A 60 -17.35 -5.34 -5.48
N ARG A 61 -16.40 -5.99 -4.79
CA ARG A 61 -15.92 -7.35 -5.07
C ARG A 61 -15.63 -8.09 -3.74
N PRO A 62 -16.66 -8.52 -3.00
CA PRO A 62 -16.48 -9.05 -1.65
C PRO A 62 -15.48 -10.19 -1.53
N ALA A 63 -15.55 -11.22 -2.38
CA ALA A 63 -14.64 -12.36 -2.31
C ALA A 63 -13.16 -11.95 -2.43
N ALA A 64 -12.81 -11.23 -3.51
CA ALA A 64 -11.44 -10.78 -3.73
C ALA A 64 -10.97 -9.75 -2.70
N ALA A 65 -11.86 -8.86 -2.25
CA ALA A 65 -11.55 -7.93 -1.17
C ALA A 65 -11.26 -8.69 0.14
N MET A 66 -12.05 -9.71 0.47
CA MET A 66 -11.86 -10.53 1.67
C MET A 66 -10.58 -11.35 1.64
N GLU A 67 -10.15 -11.86 0.48
CA GLU A 67 -8.85 -12.50 0.34
C GLU A 67 -7.70 -11.54 0.67
N VAL A 68 -7.80 -10.30 0.20
CA VAL A 68 -6.79 -9.27 0.44
C VAL A 68 -6.83 -8.79 1.89
N VAL A 69 -8.01 -8.60 2.47
CA VAL A 69 -8.20 -8.25 3.89
C VAL A 69 -7.63 -9.35 4.78
N SER A 70 -7.97 -10.61 4.52
CA SER A 70 -7.47 -11.76 5.28
C SER A 70 -5.94 -11.89 5.21
N TRP A 71 -5.36 -11.70 4.02
CA TRP A 71 -3.91 -11.66 3.85
C TRP A 71 -3.28 -10.52 4.68
N THR A 72 -3.88 -9.33 4.62
CA THR A 72 -3.38 -8.14 5.31
C THR A 72 -3.45 -8.29 6.84
N HIS A 73 -4.54 -8.88 7.34
CA HIS A 73 -4.71 -9.22 8.76
C HIS A 73 -3.61 -10.18 9.21
N SER A 74 -3.47 -11.31 8.49
CA SER A 74 -2.46 -12.33 8.79
C SER A 74 -1.04 -11.77 8.77
N PHE A 75 -0.74 -10.86 7.83
CA PHE A 75 0.56 -10.19 7.75
C PHE A 75 0.77 -9.24 8.92
N ALA A 76 -0.21 -8.39 9.24
CA ALA A 76 -0.12 -7.44 10.33
C ALA A 76 0.08 -8.14 11.68
N ASP A 77 -0.65 -9.23 11.95
CA ASP A 77 -0.53 -10.00 13.20
C ASP A 77 0.89 -10.52 13.47
N GLN A 78 1.63 -10.90 12.41
CA GLN A 78 3.01 -11.37 12.54
C GLN A 78 3.95 -10.24 13.00
N PHE A 79 3.72 -9.01 12.53
CA PHE A 79 4.62 -7.89 12.79
C PHE A 79 4.26 -7.10 14.05
N VAL A 80 2.99 -6.78 14.27
CA VAL A 80 2.55 -5.91 15.38
C VAL A 80 2.83 -6.50 16.75
N ARG A 81 3.07 -7.82 16.82
CA ARG A 81 3.46 -8.54 18.04
C ARG A 81 4.99 -8.68 18.18
N SER A 82 5.78 -8.11 17.27
CA SER A 82 7.24 -8.11 17.34
C SER A 82 7.76 -7.30 18.53
N GLU A 83 8.84 -7.78 19.13
CA GLU A 83 9.57 -7.09 20.19
C GLU A 83 10.34 -5.86 19.67
N ASP A 84 10.57 -5.75 18.36
CA ASP A 84 11.24 -4.62 17.72
C ASP A 84 10.37 -3.37 17.67
N LEU A 85 9.05 -3.51 17.87
CA LEU A 85 8.15 -2.38 17.89
C LEU A 85 8.38 -1.52 19.13
N HIS A 86 8.60 -0.21 18.94
CA HIS A 86 8.80 0.73 20.04
C HIS A 86 7.69 0.60 21.11
N PRO A 87 8.02 0.54 22.42
CA PRO A 87 7.05 0.22 23.48
C PRO A 87 5.78 1.05 23.45
N ARG A 88 5.90 2.37 23.21
CA ARG A 88 4.75 3.27 23.08
C ARG A 88 3.76 2.85 21.99
N PHE A 89 4.24 2.39 20.83
CA PHE A 89 3.37 1.92 19.75
C PHE A 89 2.69 0.61 20.14
N ARG A 90 3.45 -0.30 20.77
CA ARG A 90 2.93 -1.57 21.27
C ARG A 90 1.77 -1.36 22.25
N ASP A 91 1.96 -0.50 23.26
CA ASP A 91 0.93 -0.20 24.27
C ASP A 91 -0.36 0.38 23.65
N LEU A 92 -0.22 1.15 22.58
CA LEU A 92 -1.37 1.75 21.89
C LEU A 92 -2.11 0.74 21.01
N LEU A 93 -1.37 -0.11 20.30
CA LEU A 93 -1.97 -1.21 19.54
C LEU A 93 -2.67 -2.21 20.46
N GLN A 94 -2.08 -2.52 21.62
CA GLN A 94 -2.70 -3.34 22.65
C GLN A 94 -3.99 -2.71 23.20
N ARG A 95 -3.99 -1.39 23.47
CA ARG A 95 -5.21 -0.68 23.86
C ARG A 95 -6.30 -0.78 22.80
N ARG A 96 -5.96 -0.66 21.52
CA ARG A 96 -6.94 -0.88 20.43
C ARG A 96 -7.51 -2.29 20.44
N GLU A 97 -6.65 -3.29 20.58
CA GLU A 97 -7.04 -4.71 20.62
C GLU A 97 -7.94 -5.03 21.82
N HIS A 98 -7.65 -4.48 22.99
CA HIS A 98 -8.38 -4.80 24.22
C HIS A 98 -9.59 -3.91 24.49
N GLU A 99 -9.66 -2.72 23.90
CA GLU A 99 -10.71 -1.76 24.21
C GLU A 99 -11.51 -1.32 22.97
N ASP A 100 -10.84 -0.83 21.93
CA ASP A 100 -11.53 -0.26 20.76
C ASP A 100 -12.17 -1.34 19.87
N TYR A 101 -11.44 -2.43 19.62
CA TYR A 101 -11.93 -3.54 18.80
C TYR A 101 -13.13 -4.25 19.44
N PRO A 102 -13.12 -4.64 20.72
CA PRO A 102 -14.29 -5.27 21.36
C PRO A 102 -15.51 -4.34 21.34
N TRP A 103 -15.32 -3.04 21.54
CA TRP A 103 -16.40 -2.08 21.41
C TRP A 103 -16.96 -2.03 19.98
N LEU A 104 -16.10 -1.92 18.96
CA LEU A 104 -16.51 -1.91 17.56
C LEU A 104 -17.22 -3.21 17.15
N ALA A 105 -16.69 -4.36 17.56
CA ALA A 105 -17.27 -5.67 17.26
C ALA A 105 -18.63 -5.87 17.94
N THR A 106 -18.81 -5.32 19.15
CA THR A 106 -20.10 -5.33 19.86
C THR A 106 -21.11 -4.40 19.20
N GLN A 107 -20.67 -3.19 18.82
CA GLN A 107 -21.53 -2.18 18.21
C GLN A 107 -21.91 -2.53 16.77
N TYR A 108 -21.02 -3.21 16.05
CA TYR A 108 -21.16 -3.55 14.64
C TYR A 108 -20.82 -5.02 14.37
N PRO A 109 -21.60 -5.98 14.92
CA PRO A 109 -21.28 -7.40 14.86
C PRO A 109 -21.20 -7.94 13.43
N SER A 110 -21.98 -7.37 12.52
CA SER A 110 -21.94 -7.72 11.09
C SER A 110 -20.63 -7.35 10.40
N PHE A 111 -19.82 -6.43 10.97
CA PHE A 111 -18.52 -6.06 10.42
C PHE A 111 -17.36 -6.90 10.97
N ALA A 112 -17.59 -7.79 11.93
CA ALA A 112 -16.51 -8.51 12.63
C ALA A 112 -15.49 -9.18 11.69
N GLN A 113 -15.93 -9.69 10.53
CA GLN A 113 -15.06 -10.34 9.55
C GLN A 113 -14.12 -9.39 8.79
N VAL A 114 -14.48 -8.10 8.69
CA VAL A 114 -13.68 -7.08 8.00
C VAL A 114 -12.88 -6.19 8.94
N LEU A 115 -13.08 -6.35 10.25
CA LEU A 115 -12.37 -5.58 11.28
C LEU A 115 -11.10 -6.32 11.71
N HIS A 116 -10.04 -5.56 11.98
CA HIS A 116 -8.84 -6.04 12.64
C HIS A 116 -8.72 -5.45 14.04
N PRO A 117 -8.08 -6.15 15.02
CA PRO A 117 -7.84 -5.57 16.34
C PRO A 117 -7.04 -4.26 16.34
N PHE A 118 -6.17 -4.06 15.35
CA PHE A 118 -5.22 -2.94 15.32
C PHE A 118 -5.61 -1.78 14.38
N PHE A 119 -6.47 -2.05 13.40
CA PHE A 119 -6.89 -1.11 12.36
C PHE A 119 -8.27 -1.49 11.83
N THR A 120 -9.00 -0.52 11.27
CA THR A 120 -10.32 -0.79 10.67
C THR A 120 -10.27 -0.80 9.15
N THR A 121 -9.26 -0.16 8.56
CA THR A 121 -9.17 0.08 7.13
C THR A 121 -7.76 -0.19 6.62
N SER A 122 -7.69 -0.83 5.45
CA SER A 122 -6.48 -1.01 4.66
C SER A 122 -6.60 -0.21 3.36
N ALA A 123 -5.82 0.87 3.22
CA ALA A 123 -5.68 1.60 1.96
C ALA A 123 -4.53 1.02 1.15
N ILE A 124 -4.87 0.37 0.03
CA ILE A 124 -3.94 -0.30 -0.87
C ILE A 124 -3.75 0.59 -2.10
N PHE A 125 -2.51 0.95 -2.40
CA PHE A 125 -2.23 1.84 -3.53
C PHE A 125 -0.97 1.47 -4.29
N GLN A 126 -0.97 1.79 -5.58
CA GLN A 126 0.19 1.64 -6.46
C GLN A 126 0.98 2.95 -6.53
N GLY A 127 2.30 2.85 -6.67
CA GLY A 127 3.18 4.01 -6.80
C GLY A 127 3.42 4.74 -5.48
N PHE A 128 3.48 6.07 -5.54
CA PHE A 128 3.95 6.94 -4.45
C PHE A 128 2.91 8.00 -4.06
N THR A 129 3.01 8.55 -2.85
CA THR A 129 2.15 9.66 -2.43
C THR A 129 2.64 10.99 -3.01
N GLY A 130 1.77 11.98 -3.10
CA GLY A 130 2.07 13.22 -3.83
C GLY A 130 2.74 14.25 -2.98
N GLU A 131 1.97 15.32 -2.75
CA GLU A 131 2.39 16.36 -1.85
C GLU A 131 2.55 15.82 -0.44
N THR A 132 3.44 16.47 0.30
CA THR A 132 3.57 16.25 1.74
C THR A 132 2.23 16.54 2.42
N HIS A 133 1.74 15.60 3.23
CA HIS A 133 0.45 15.69 3.89
C HIS A 133 0.49 15.12 5.31
N VAL A 134 -0.64 15.28 6.00
CA VAL A 134 -0.97 14.61 7.27
C VAL A 134 -2.35 13.99 7.11
N ASP A 135 -2.54 12.81 7.67
CA ASP A 135 -3.82 12.13 7.68
C ASP A 135 -4.60 12.50 8.95
N ALA A 136 -5.00 13.77 9.06
CA ALA A 136 -5.50 14.37 10.30
C ALA A 136 -6.72 13.67 10.94
N ALA A 137 -7.39 12.76 10.23
CA ALA A 137 -8.49 11.97 10.77
C ALA A 137 -8.07 10.58 11.28
N ASP A 138 -6.80 10.20 11.13
CA ASP A 138 -6.25 8.91 11.60
C ASP A 138 -5.80 8.97 13.05
N CYS A 139 -6.09 7.90 13.78
CA CYS A 139 -5.56 7.61 15.10
C CYS A 139 -4.09 7.22 15.03
N TYR A 140 -3.37 7.65 16.06
CA TYR A 140 -2.04 7.20 16.35
C TYR A 140 -2.01 5.78 16.97
N PRO A 141 -1.19 4.83 16.48
CA PRO A 141 -0.37 4.89 15.26
C PRO A 141 -1.08 4.38 14.00
N SER A 142 -0.50 4.71 12.85
CA SER A 142 -0.77 4.10 11.54
C SER A 142 0.40 3.21 11.12
N ILE A 143 0.14 2.22 10.26
CA ILE A 143 1.13 1.25 9.79
C ILE A 143 1.24 1.36 8.27
N LEU A 144 2.43 1.56 7.74
CA LEU A 144 2.71 1.56 6.30
C LEU A 144 3.53 0.32 5.94
N LEU A 145 3.08 -0.38 4.92
CA LEU A 145 3.71 -1.57 4.35
C LEU A 145 4.23 -1.22 2.95
N ASN A 146 5.49 -1.52 2.66
CA ASN A 146 6.10 -1.28 1.35
C ASN A 146 6.28 -2.58 0.55
N PHE A 147 6.01 -2.58 -0.75
CA PHE A 147 6.07 -3.77 -1.60
C PHE A 147 6.61 -3.49 -2.99
N GLY A 148 7.29 -4.47 -3.58
CA GLY A 148 7.74 -4.44 -4.97
C GLY A 148 8.98 -3.57 -5.18
N ALA A 149 8.79 -2.25 -5.22
CA ALA A 149 9.87 -1.30 -5.44
C ALA A 149 10.23 -0.54 -4.15
N MET A 150 11.47 -0.07 -4.08
CA MET A 150 11.99 0.72 -2.97
C MET A 150 11.31 2.10 -2.93
N ALA A 151 11.30 2.70 -1.75
CA ALA A 151 10.74 4.02 -1.56
C ALA A 151 11.52 4.81 -0.52
N HIS A 152 11.48 6.13 -0.63
CA HIS A 152 11.82 7.00 0.47
C HIS A 152 10.54 7.42 1.17
N LEU A 153 10.40 7.15 2.46
CA LEU A 153 9.44 7.83 3.32
C LEU A 153 10.10 9.10 3.84
N GLU A 154 9.76 10.22 3.23
CA GLU A 154 10.26 11.53 3.64
C GLU A 154 9.41 12.08 4.78
N LEU A 155 10.09 12.54 5.83
CA LEU A 155 9.53 13.15 7.03
C LEU A 155 10.10 14.58 7.18
N PRO A 156 9.58 15.57 6.43
CA PRO A 156 10.25 16.86 6.26
C PRO A 156 10.46 17.63 7.56
N ASP A 157 9.54 17.51 8.52
CA ASP A 157 9.63 18.20 9.82
C ASP A 157 10.84 17.73 10.65
N PHE A 158 11.39 16.56 10.32
CA PHE A 158 12.58 16.00 10.96
C PHE A 158 13.83 16.09 10.08
N GLY A 159 13.70 16.55 8.83
CA GLY A 159 14.81 16.56 7.87
C GLY A 159 15.33 15.16 7.53
N VAL A 160 14.49 14.12 7.65
CA VAL A 160 14.88 12.71 7.45
C VAL A 160 14.10 12.11 6.28
N ALA A 161 14.77 11.25 5.51
CA ALA A 161 14.14 10.33 4.58
C ALA A 161 14.56 8.90 4.96
N VAL A 162 13.57 8.03 5.21
CA VAL A 162 13.79 6.62 5.53
C VAL A 162 13.72 5.83 4.23
N GLU A 163 14.79 5.15 3.86
CA GLU A 163 14.75 4.22 2.73
C GLU A 163 14.02 2.94 3.14
N LEU A 164 12.95 2.62 2.41
CA LEU A 164 12.11 1.45 2.58
C LEU A 164 12.43 0.45 1.49
N GLN A 165 12.89 -0.72 1.89
CA GLN A 165 13.00 -1.91 1.06
C GLN A 165 11.61 -2.52 0.83
N PRO A 166 11.43 -3.37 -0.18
CA PRO A 166 10.27 -4.23 -0.25
C PRO A 166 10.14 -5.03 1.05
N PHE A 167 8.92 -5.17 1.55
CA PHE A 167 8.55 -5.80 2.82
C PHE A 167 8.86 -5.03 4.10
N ASP A 168 9.44 -3.83 4.00
CA ASP A 168 9.59 -2.98 5.18
C ASP A 168 8.25 -2.48 5.70
N ILE A 169 8.21 -2.32 7.02
CA ILE A 169 7.04 -1.90 7.77
C ILE A 169 7.42 -0.70 8.61
N VAL A 170 6.64 0.36 8.49
CA VAL A 170 6.82 1.59 9.27
C VAL A 170 5.60 1.82 10.14
N VAL A 171 5.82 2.06 11.42
CA VAL A 171 4.77 2.48 12.36
C VAL A 171 5.05 3.92 12.77
N PHE A 172 4.11 4.81 12.51
CA PHE A 172 4.28 6.24 12.79
C PHE A 172 2.93 6.95 12.99
N ASP A 173 2.99 8.22 13.41
CA ASP A 173 1.80 9.07 13.59
C ASP A 173 1.43 9.78 12.29
N SER A 174 0.72 9.11 11.37
CA SER A 174 0.31 9.74 10.11
C SER A 174 -0.59 10.96 10.31
N GLY A 175 -1.31 11.02 11.45
CA GLY A 175 -2.20 12.14 11.80
C GLY A 175 -1.48 13.40 12.26
N ARG A 176 -0.21 13.32 12.67
CA ARG A 176 0.58 14.46 13.16
C ARG A 176 1.88 14.71 12.40
N VAL A 177 2.51 13.66 11.88
CA VAL A 177 3.79 13.75 11.18
C VAL A 177 3.54 14.03 9.70
N ARG A 178 4.04 15.17 9.23
CA ARG A 178 4.05 15.47 7.80
C ARG A 178 4.92 14.46 7.07
N HIS A 179 4.35 13.83 6.05
CA HIS A 179 5.03 12.77 5.33
C HIS A 179 4.67 12.74 3.84
N ARG A 180 5.54 12.10 3.05
CA ARG A 180 5.27 11.63 1.69
C ARG A 180 6.20 10.47 1.36
N THR A 181 5.78 9.58 0.45
CA THR A 181 6.66 8.64 -0.21
C THR A 181 7.13 9.18 -1.56
N THR A 182 8.41 8.99 -1.87
CA THR A 182 9.02 9.30 -3.16
C THR A 182 9.85 8.10 -3.62
N ARG A 183 10.28 8.11 -4.89
CA ARG A 183 11.10 7.04 -5.46
C ARG A 183 12.49 7.03 -4.82
N SER A 184 13.02 5.83 -4.56
CA SER A 184 14.44 5.71 -4.23
C SER A 184 15.31 6.08 -5.46
N PRO A 185 16.39 6.86 -5.29
CA PRO A 185 17.39 7.10 -6.33
C PRO A 185 17.99 5.82 -6.90
N ILE A 186 18.06 4.74 -6.11
CA ILE A 186 18.58 3.44 -6.54
C ILE A 186 17.68 2.84 -7.62
N ASP A 187 16.37 2.81 -7.37
CA ASP A 187 15.37 2.33 -8.33
C ASP A 187 15.26 3.22 -9.57
N ILE A 188 15.44 4.54 -9.41
CA ILE A 188 15.52 5.46 -10.55
C ILE A 188 16.71 5.10 -11.44
N ALA A 189 17.90 4.93 -10.85
CA ALA A 189 19.11 4.59 -11.59
C ALA A 189 19.03 3.22 -12.27
N ALA A 190 18.34 2.26 -11.65
CA ALA A 190 18.10 0.93 -12.21
C ALA A 190 16.95 0.89 -13.24
N GLY A 191 16.26 2.01 -13.50
CA GLY A 191 15.15 2.06 -14.45
C GLY A 191 13.89 1.32 -13.98
N ILE A 192 13.73 1.10 -12.67
CA ILE A 192 12.57 0.43 -12.10
C ILE A 192 11.35 1.35 -12.22
N SER A 193 10.27 0.81 -12.79
CA SER A 193 9.02 1.55 -13.00
C SER A 193 8.30 1.81 -11.68
N GLU A 194 7.74 3.03 -11.53
CA GLU A 194 6.95 3.43 -10.37
C GLU A 194 5.73 2.53 -10.13
N THR A 195 5.19 1.95 -11.19
CA THR A 195 4.06 1.02 -11.12
C THR A 195 4.41 -0.32 -10.48
N GLN A 196 5.69 -0.62 -10.28
CA GLN A 196 6.10 -1.82 -9.55
C GLN A 196 5.94 -1.66 -8.04
N ARG A 197 5.87 -0.41 -7.54
CA ARG A 197 5.60 -0.17 -6.12
C ARG A 197 4.15 -0.42 -5.79
N TRP A 198 3.93 -1.20 -4.75
CA TRP A 198 2.66 -1.25 -4.02
C TRP A 198 2.90 -0.85 -2.57
N ALA A 199 1.87 -0.31 -1.94
CA ALA A 199 1.90 -0.04 -0.52
C ALA A 199 0.53 -0.27 0.09
N VAL A 200 0.54 -0.59 1.38
CA VAL A 200 -0.68 -0.72 2.18
C VAL A 200 -0.54 0.15 3.41
N SER A 201 -1.44 1.12 3.55
CA SER A 201 -1.59 1.90 4.78
C SER A 201 -2.71 1.30 5.61
N LEU A 202 -2.40 0.84 6.81
CA LEU A 202 -3.34 0.31 7.80
C LEU A 202 -3.58 1.38 8.85
N PHE A 203 -4.84 1.81 8.98
CA PHE A 203 -5.18 2.90 9.87
C PHE A 203 -6.54 2.70 10.52
N HIS A 204 -6.76 3.52 11.53
CA HIS A 204 -7.95 3.55 12.36
C HIS A 204 -8.34 5.03 12.45
N ARG A 205 -9.60 5.42 12.26
CA ARG A 205 -9.99 6.85 12.33
C ARG A 205 -10.25 7.28 13.78
N HIS A 206 -9.93 8.52 14.13
CA HIS A 206 -10.16 9.13 15.46
C HIS A 206 -11.55 8.90 16.03
N ARG A 207 -12.58 8.91 15.19
CA ARG A 207 -13.94 8.73 15.67
C ARG A 207 -14.21 7.34 16.24
N ALA A 208 -13.55 6.32 15.72
CA ALA A 208 -13.71 4.95 16.22
C ALA A 208 -13.24 4.82 17.68
N THR A 209 -12.23 5.60 18.09
CA THR A 209 -11.73 5.60 19.48
C THR A 209 -12.59 6.41 20.44
N LEU A 210 -13.52 7.24 19.93
CA LEU A 210 -14.47 7.97 20.78
C LEU A 210 -15.55 7.06 21.36
N ARG A 211 -15.72 5.84 20.83
CA ARG A 211 -16.71 4.85 21.28
C ARG A 211 -18.12 5.40 21.38
N GLN A 212 -18.45 6.34 20.49
CA GLN A 212 -19.77 6.93 20.37
C GLN A 212 -20.56 6.16 19.30
N PRO A 213 -21.76 5.65 19.63
CA PRO A 213 -22.57 4.94 18.67
C PRO A 213 -22.93 5.88 17.52
N THR A 214 -22.63 5.44 16.30
CA THR A 214 -23.13 6.07 15.08
C THR A 214 -24.01 5.09 14.34
N PRO A 215 -25.02 5.56 13.58
CA PRO A 215 -25.80 4.67 12.73
C PRO A 215 -24.85 3.88 11.82
N ALA A 216 -25.02 2.56 11.79
CA ALA A 216 -24.38 1.76 10.77
C ALA A 216 -24.94 2.18 9.42
N ARG A 217 -24.08 2.41 8.43
CA ARG A 217 -24.58 2.57 7.07
C ARG A 217 -25.23 1.24 6.67
N ALA A 218 -26.51 1.27 6.28
CA ALA A 218 -27.24 0.10 5.79
C ALA A 218 -26.65 -0.37 4.44
N ASN A 219 -25.47 -0.97 4.50
CA ASN A 219 -24.86 -1.67 3.40
C ASN A 219 -25.27 -3.14 3.55
N ASP A 220 -25.63 -3.78 2.44
CA ASP A 220 -26.05 -5.19 2.39
C ASP A 220 -24.86 -6.14 2.65
N ILE A 221 -24.41 -6.21 3.90
CA ILE A 221 -23.25 -6.99 4.36
C ILE A 221 -23.47 -8.50 4.15
N SER A 222 -24.71 -8.94 3.94
CA SER A 222 -25.03 -10.34 3.63
C SER A 222 -24.18 -10.87 2.47
N ARG A 223 -23.84 -10.01 1.50
CA ARG A 223 -22.96 -10.33 0.37
C ARG A 223 -21.51 -10.61 0.75
N ILE A 224 -21.01 -10.03 1.84
CA ILE A 224 -19.68 -10.35 2.38
C ILE A 224 -19.74 -11.70 3.08
N LEU A 225 -20.76 -11.90 3.93
CA LEU A 225 -20.91 -13.11 4.74
C LEU A 225 -21.16 -14.37 3.91
N THR A 226 -21.72 -14.22 2.71
CA THR A 226 -22.05 -15.33 1.80
C THR A 226 -21.05 -15.51 0.66
N ALA A 227 -20.08 -14.60 0.50
CA ALA A 227 -19.08 -14.73 -0.53
C ALA A 227 -18.17 -15.94 -0.21
N PRO A 228 -18.13 -16.98 -1.05
CA PRO A 228 -17.17 -18.06 -0.86
C PRO A 228 -15.77 -17.46 -0.96
N ILE A 229 -14.98 -17.59 0.11
CA ILE A 229 -13.55 -17.32 0.05
C ILE A 229 -13.01 -18.37 -0.92
N GLN A 230 -12.64 -17.97 -2.14
CA GLN A 230 -12.00 -18.91 -3.04
C GLN A 230 -10.66 -19.26 -2.40
N ALA A 231 -10.53 -20.51 -1.95
CA ALA A 231 -9.25 -21.05 -1.47
C ALA A 231 -8.31 -21.20 -2.68
N GLY A 232 -7.80 -20.08 -3.18
CA GLY A 232 -6.97 -19.98 -4.36
C GLY A 232 -5.50 -19.86 -4.00
N ALA A 233 -4.85 -20.99 -3.75
CA ALA A 233 -3.42 -21.14 -4.03
C ALA A 233 -3.19 -22.59 -4.45
N SER A 234 -3.31 -22.86 -5.75
CA SER A 234 -2.57 -23.99 -6.32
C SER A 234 -1.10 -23.75 -6.02
N GLU A 235 -0.54 -24.64 -5.21
CA GLU A 235 0.89 -24.76 -5.02
C GLU A 235 1.55 -24.86 -6.40
N VAL A 236 2.36 -23.86 -6.74
CA VAL A 236 3.36 -24.04 -7.79
C VAL A 236 4.40 -24.98 -7.19
N SER A 237 4.11 -26.27 -7.29
CA SER A 237 4.99 -27.35 -6.89
C SER A 237 6.27 -27.23 -7.71
N GLY A 238 7.38 -27.03 -7.02
CA GLY A 238 8.70 -27.01 -7.62
C GLY A 238 9.03 -28.39 -8.17
N THR A 239 9.41 -28.44 -9.45
CA THR A 239 10.03 -29.62 -10.04
C THR A 239 11.47 -29.28 -10.45
N ALA A 240 12.37 -29.70 -9.55
CA ALA A 240 13.71 -30.22 -9.77
C ALA A 240 14.66 -29.51 -10.76
N LEU A 241 15.66 -28.84 -10.17
CA LEU A 241 17.01 -28.76 -10.72
C LEU A 241 17.56 -30.19 -10.88
N SER A 242 17.96 -30.56 -12.10
CA SER A 242 18.80 -31.73 -12.35
C SER A 242 20.16 -31.26 -12.86
N THR A 243 21.19 -31.69 -12.14
CA THR A 243 22.61 -31.46 -12.40
C THR A 243 23.13 -32.29 -13.58
N GLN A 244 23.89 -31.60 -14.44
CA GLN A 244 25.12 -32.00 -15.15
C GLN A 244 25.17 -33.32 -15.96
N THR A 245 25.58 -33.19 -17.22
CA THR A 245 26.79 -33.85 -17.73
C THR A 245 27.46 -33.02 -18.83
N ALA A 246 28.79 -32.97 -18.76
CA ALA A 246 29.71 -32.24 -19.61
C ALA A 246 29.86 -32.83 -21.02
N ASN A 247 30.22 -32.00 -22.01
CA ASN A 247 31.32 -32.26 -22.95
C ASN A 247 31.68 -30.99 -23.76
N SER A 248 32.97 -30.64 -23.73
CA SER A 248 33.70 -29.62 -24.51
C SER A 248 34.12 -30.19 -25.90
N PRO A 249 34.92 -29.54 -26.80
CA PRO A 249 35.30 -28.12 -27.02
C PRO A 249 35.32 -27.71 -28.53
N ASN A 250 35.90 -26.52 -28.84
CA ASN A 250 36.36 -25.91 -30.13
C ASN A 250 35.42 -24.85 -30.72
N LYS A 251 35.87 -23.71 -31.27
CA LYS A 251 37.18 -23.03 -31.49
C LYS A 251 36.83 -21.55 -31.84
N PRO A 252 37.79 -20.62 -31.90
CA PRO A 252 37.56 -19.17 -31.90
C PRO A 252 37.19 -18.63 -33.29
N ARG A 253 36.65 -17.41 -33.32
CA ARG A 253 36.61 -16.58 -34.51
C ARG A 253 37.00 -15.15 -34.16
N ASP A 254 38.21 -14.79 -34.60
CA ASP A 254 38.66 -13.42 -34.78
C ASP A 254 37.87 -12.75 -35.90
N THR A 255 37.61 -11.44 -35.78
CA THR A 255 38.16 -10.39 -36.68
C THR A 255 37.58 -9.02 -36.31
N ASP A 256 38.49 -8.13 -35.91
CA ASP A 256 38.62 -6.68 -36.15
C ASP A 256 37.59 -5.99 -37.07
N THR A 257 37.21 -4.73 -36.83
CA THR A 257 37.97 -3.48 -37.16
C THR A 257 37.05 -2.24 -37.03
N ALA A 258 37.64 -1.12 -36.57
CA ALA A 258 37.41 0.35 -36.81
C ALA A 258 36.09 0.87 -37.45
N ALA A 259 35.63 2.12 -37.32
CA ALA A 259 36.18 3.44 -37.02
C ALA A 259 34.97 4.35 -36.63
N ASP A 260 35.10 5.29 -35.70
CA ASP A 260 35.29 6.73 -35.96
C ASP A 260 34.18 7.40 -36.82
N THR A 261 33.34 8.24 -36.21
CA THR A 261 33.03 9.57 -36.73
C THR A 261 32.29 10.44 -35.72
N ASP A 262 32.98 11.53 -35.40
CA ASP A 262 32.54 12.79 -34.85
C ASP A 262 31.31 13.38 -35.58
N HIS A 263 30.38 14.00 -34.85
CA HIS A 263 29.66 15.19 -35.33
C HIS A 263 28.95 15.92 -34.17
N THR A 264 29.57 17.02 -33.78
CA THR A 264 28.94 18.22 -33.24
C THR A 264 27.67 18.61 -33.99
N ASN A 265 26.58 18.94 -33.26
CA ASN A 265 25.88 20.18 -33.58
C ASN A 265 25.05 20.75 -32.42
N THR A 266 25.48 21.95 -32.05
CA THR A 266 24.78 23.01 -31.32
C THR A 266 23.42 23.34 -31.92
N SER A 267 22.42 23.59 -31.08
CA SER A 267 21.45 24.69 -31.30
C SER A 267 20.63 24.98 -30.05
N SER A 268 21.06 26.04 -29.38
CA SER A 268 20.29 26.86 -28.46
C SER A 268 19.03 27.44 -29.11
N THR A 269 17.89 27.41 -28.43
CA THR A 269 16.92 28.51 -28.52
C THR A 269 16.28 28.77 -27.16
N SER A 270 16.77 29.82 -26.51
CA SER A 270 16.07 30.54 -25.45
C SER A 270 14.81 31.18 -26.01
N ARG A 271 13.65 30.97 -25.37
CA ARG A 271 12.48 31.83 -25.58
C ARG A 271 12.02 32.43 -24.26
N ARG A 272 12.60 33.59 -23.96
CA ARG A 272 12.19 34.55 -22.94
C ARG A 272 11.20 35.52 -23.58
N LYS A 273 9.98 35.63 -23.06
CA LYS A 273 9.03 36.78 -23.20
C LYS A 273 7.76 36.38 -22.43
N ARG A 274 7.09 37.22 -21.66
CA ARG A 274 7.30 38.59 -21.18
C ARG A 274 6.21 38.76 -20.11
N ARG A 275 6.57 39.21 -18.91
CA ARG A 275 5.62 39.91 -18.03
C ARG A 275 5.16 41.18 -18.74
N ARG A 276 3.90 41.56 -18.58
CA ARG A 276 3.53 42.96 -18.37
C ARG A 276 2.34 43.08 -17.41
N PRO A 277 2.28 44.20 -16.68
CA PRO A 277 1.34 44.50 -15.59
C PRO A 277 0.06 45.12 -16.14
N ASP A 278 -1.06 44.97 -15.45
CA ASP A 278 -1.62 45.93 -14.49
C ASP A 278 -2.68 45.21 -13.63
#